data_AF-A0A2U1FRU2-F1
#
_entry.id   AF-A0A2U1FRU2-F1
#
_cell.length_a   1.000
_cell.length_b   1.000
_cell.length_c   1.000
_cell.angle_alpha   90.00
_cell.angle_beta   90.00
_cell.angle_gamma   90.00
#
_symmetry.space_group_name_H-M   'P 1'
#
loop_
_entity.id
_entity.type
_entity.pdbx_description
1 polymer ?
#
loop_
_entity_poly.entity_id
_entity_poly.type
_entity_poly.pdbx_seq_one_letter_code
_entity_poly.pdbx_strand_id
1 'polypeptide(L)'
;MEIVLCGRNVEVPQHFREHVSDKLARLERYDHKIVRMEVQLSHEPNPRRSKDCQRVEITGRGRGPVVRAEGGSADFYCALDQAVARLEARLRRAHDRRRVSHGRRVPISVARATGELSERNGHAPTGLLEREDATVEMRSPWSTDVPSARPPADDADTATATGTGVETGTATGTTTGTTTDTATDTATDTATDTATDTATDTATDTDTDADGHRPGQIVRRKEHHAVPMTVDDALSQMELVGHDFFLFSDAATGRPSVVYRRHGYDYGVIALV
;
A
#
# COMPACT_ATOMS: atom_id res chain seq x y z
N MET A 1 12.69 6.98 -8.21
CA MET A 1 11.79 6.83 -9.37
C MET A 1 11.26 8.20 -9.78
N GLU A 2 11.34 8.59 -11.05
CA GLU A 2 10.79 9.87 -11.55
C GLU A 2 9.27 9.73 -11.76
N ILE A 3 8.48 10.60 -11.11
CA ILE A 3 7.02 10.61 -11.26
C ILE A 3 6.61 11.89 -11.97
N VAL A 4 5.93 11.74 -13.11
CA VAL A 4 5.39 12.86 -13.90
C VAL A 4 3.89 12.78 -13.87
N LEU A 5 3.25 13.83 -13.35
CA LEU A 5 1.80 13.93 -13.22
C LEU A 5 1.26 14.96 -14.23
N CYS A 6 0.38 14.50 -15.13
CA CYS A 6 -0.19 15.30 -16.20
C CYS A 6 -1.72 15.33 -16.10
N GLY A 7 -2.32 16.52 -15.98
CA GLY A 7 -3.76 16.70 -16.10
C GLY A 7 -4.15 16.98 -17.55
N ARG A 8 -5.02 16.15 -18.14
CA ARG A 8 -5.65 16.41 -19.44
C ARG A 8 -7.00 17.07 -19.19
N ASN A 9 -7.03 18.40 -19.33
CA ASN A 9 -8.22 19.23 -19.09
C ASN A 9 -8.74 19.14 -17.64
N VAL A 10 -7.82 18.93 -16.70
CA VAL A 10 -8.08 18.84 -15.26
C VAL A 10 -6.93 19.55 -14.55
N GLU A 11 -7.26 20.44 -13.62
CA GLU A 11 -6.29 21.03 -12.71
C GLU A 11 -5.94 20.02 -11.62
N VAL A 12 -4.66 19.86 -11.32
CA VAL A 12 -4.21 18.89 -10.30
C VAL A 12 -3.84 19.63 -9.01
N PRO A 13 -4.64 19.50 -7.95
CA PRO A 13 -4.32 20.04 -6.64
C PRO A 13 -3.04 19.42 -6.06
N GLN A 14 -2.37 20.16 -5.17
CA GLN A 14 -1.13 19.70 -4.53
C GLN A 14 -1.32 18.43 -3.69
N HIS A 15 -2.39 18.36 -2.88
CA HIS A 15 -2.70 17.20 -2.05
C HIS A 15 -2.83 15.91 -2.89
N PHE A 16 -3.30 16.02 -4.13
CA PHE A 16 -3.43 14.87 -5.03
C PHE A 16 -2.06 14.42 -5.54
N ARG A 17 -1.12 15.35 -5.76
CA ARG A 17 0.26 15.02 -6.14
C ARG A 17 0.97 14.24 -5.04
N GLU A 18 0.81 14.70 -3.80
CA GLU A 18 1.35 14.03 -2.60
C GLU A 18 0.75 12.62 -2.48
N HIS A 19 -0.58 12.49 -2.63
CA HIS A 19 -1.26 11.20 -2.58
C HIS A 19 -0.78 10.21 -3.65
N VAL A 20 -0.58 10.68 -4.89
CA VAL A 20 -0.04 9.85 -5.98
C VAL A 20 1.39 9.43 -5.68
N SER A 21 2.23 10.35 -5.19
CA SER A 21 3.62 10.05 -4.82
C SER A 21 3.68 8.94 -3.77
N ASP A 22 2.88 9.05 -2.70
CA ASP A 22 2.84 8.06 -1.62
C ASP A 22 2.35 6.68 -2.09
N LYS A 23 1.32 6.66 -2.95
CA LYS A 23 0.78 5.41 -3.51
C LYS A 23 1.76 4.73 -4.45
N LEU A 24 2.43 5.49 -5.33
CA LEU A 24 3.39 4.94 -6.29
C LEU A 24 4.71 4.51 -5.63
N ALA A 25 5.13 5.16 -4.54
CA ALA A 25 6.30 4.75 -3.77
C ALA A 25 6.20 3.29 -3.30
N ARG A 26 4.99 2.80 -3.00
CA ARG A 26 4.77 1.38 -2.60
C ARG A 26 5.13 0.39 -3.71
N LEU A 27 5.03 0.80 -4.98
CA LEU A 27 5.29 -0.07 -6.12
C LEU A 27 6.79 -0.25 -6.41
N GLU A 28 7.65 0.62 -5.89
CA GLU A 28 9.11 0.54 -6.06
C GLU A 28 9.68 -0.79 -5.55
N ARG A 29 9.02 -1.40 -4.55
CA ARG A 29 9.36 -2.72 -4.01
C ARG A 29 9.43 -3.83 -5.06
N TYR A 30 8.55 -3.81 -6.07
CA TYR A 30 8.40 -4.91 -7.02
C TYR A 30 9.28 -4.75 -8.28
N ASP A 31 9.54 -3.51 -8.72
CA ASP A 31 10.32 -3.28 -9.94
C ASP A 31 11.17 -2.00 -9.88
N HIS A 32 12.39 -2.13 -9.37
CA HIS A 32 13.39 -1.06 -9.36
C HIS A 32 13.92 -0.67 -10.75
N LYS A 33 13.52 -1.37 -11.83
CA LYS A 33 13.96 -1.06 -13.20
C LYS A 33 13.13 0.04 -13.87
N ILE A 34 11.98 0.40 -13.28
CA ILE A 34 11.13 1.46 -13.79
C ILE A 34 11.74 2.79 -13.39
N VAL A 35 12.22 3.54 -14.38
CA VAL A 35 12.91 4.80 -14.16
C VAL A 35 11.89 5.93 -14.06
N ARG A 36 10.83 5.88 -14.88
CA ARG A 36 9.84 6.94 -15.01
C ARG A 36 8.43 6.38 -15.02
N MET A 37 7.54 6.98 -14.23
CA MET A 37 6.10 6.78 -14.35
C MET A 37 5.40 8.07 -14.75
N GLU A 38 4.57 7.95 -15.77
CA GLU A 38 3.71 9.01 -16.28
C GLU A 38 2.28 8.70 -15.87
N VAL A 39 1.67 9.58 -15.10
CA VAL A 39 0.29 9.47 -14.66
C VAL A 39 -0.51 10.55 -15.36
N GLN A 40 -1.45 10.14 -16.20
CA GLN A 40 -2.33 11.04 -16.92
C GLN A 40 -3.74 10.98 -16.33
N LEU A 41 -4.25 12.12 -15.88
CA LEU A 41 -5.62 12.28 -15.42
C LEU A 41 -6.46 12.84 -16.57
N SER A 42 -7.65 12.30 -16.79
CA SER A 42 -8.61 12.86 -17.74
C SER A 42 -10.02 12.79 -17.19
N HIS A 43 -10.78 13.86 -17.39
CA HIS A 43 -12.20 13.91 -17.10
C HIS A 43 -12.98 13.85 -18.43
N GLU A 44 -13.77 12.81 -18.63
CA GLU A 44 -14.72 12.71 -19.73
C GLU A 44 -16.07 13.31 -19.29
N PRO A 45 -16.56 14.37 -19.96
CA PRO A 45 -17.78 15.09 -19.54
C PRO A 45 -19.08 14.38 -19.95
N ASN A 46 -19.03 13.19 -20.55
CA ASN A 46 -20.19 12.52 -21.12
C ASN A 46 -21.11 11.92 -20.04
N PRO A 47 -22.38 12.35 -19.92
CA PRO A 47 -23.29 11.89 -18.86
C PRO A 47 -23.57 10.39 -18.86
N ARG A 48 -23.47 9.73 -20.03
CA ARG A 48 -23.70 8.28 -20.16
C ARG A 48 -22.60 7.43 -19.50
N ARG A 49 -21.42 8.03 -19.28
CA ARG A 49 -20.26 7.39 -18.66
C ARG A 49 -19.97 7.98 -17.28
N SER A 50 -21.00 8.40 -16.54
CA SER A 50 -20.83 9.02 -15.21
C SER A 50 -20.09 8.15 -14.19
N LYS A 51 -20.16 6.82 -14.32
CA LYS A 51 -19.44 5.88 -13.45
C LYS A 51 -17.93 5.82 -13.72
N ASP A 52 -17.50 6.16 -14.94
CA ASP A 52 -16.12 6.11 -15.41
C ASP A 52 -15.67 7.47 -15.98
N CYS A 53 -16.27 8.57 -15.48
CA CYS A 53 -16.01 9.90 -16.02
C CYS A 53 -14.57 10.34 -15.71
N GLN A 54 -14.06 9.99 -14.53
CA GLN A 54 -12.67 10.23 -14.16
C GLN A 54 -11.84 9.01 -14.53
N ARG A 55 -10.88 9.21 -15.43
CA ARG A 55 -9.97 8.17 -15.90
C ARG A 55 -8.53 8.55 -15.57
N VAL A 56 -7.82 7.60 -14.97
CA VAL A 56 -6.40 7.71 -14.64
C VAL A 56 -5.65 6.63 -15.42
N GLU A 57 -4.63 7.05 -16.17
CA GLU A 57 -3.77 6.15 -16.92
C GLU A 57 -2.34 6.26 -16.41
N ILE A 58 -1.76 5.14 -15.98
CA ILE A 58 -0.41 5.05 -15.46
C ILE A 58 0.44 4.28 -16.45
N THR A 59 1.51 4.91 -16.93
CA THR A 59 2.48 4.29 -17.84
C THR A 59 3.87 4.28 -17.19
N GLY A 60 4.39 3.09 -16.89
CA GLY A 60 5.75 2.88 -16.42
C GLY A 60 6.70 2.56 -17.56
N ARG A 61 7.77 3.34 -17.65
CA ARG A 61 8.88 3.18 -18.59
C ARG A 61 10.18 2.92 -17.84
N GLY A 62 11.02 2.05 -18.38
CA GLY A 62 12.28 1.70 -17.73
C GLY A 62 13.08 0.68 -18.52
N ARG A 63 14.00 0.00 -17.84
CA ARG A 63 14.85 -1.05 -18.42
C ARG A 63 14.07 -2.38 -18.46
N GLY A 64 13.08 -2.45 -19.35
CA GLY A 64 12.22 -3.62 -19.51
C GLY A 64 10.96 -3.34 -20.36
N PRO A 65 10.01 -4.29 -20.41
CA PRO A 65 8.74 -4.10 -21.07
C PRO A 65 7.95 -2.94 -20.46
N VAL A 66 7.29 -2.14 -21.31
CA VAL A 66 6.43 -1.04 -20.87
C VAL A 66 5.19 -1.60 -20.17
N VAL A 67 4.87 -1.04 -19.01
CA VAL A 67 3.71 -1.45 -18.21
C VAL A 67 2.72 -0.29 -18.21
N ARG A 68 1.50 -0.57 -18.62
CA ARG A 68 0.40 0.40 -18.59
C ARG A 68 -0.79 -0.19 -17.84
N ALA A 69 -1.42 0.65 -17.04
CA ALA A 69 -2.66 0.37 -16.34
C ALA A 69 -3.59 1.57 -16.46
N GLU A 70 -4.88 1.31 -16.49
CA GLU A 70 -5.93 2.31 -16.52
C GLU A 70 -6.92 2.03 -15.39
N GLY A 71 -7.50 3.07 -14.82
CA GLY A 71 -8.58 3.01 -13.84
C GLY A 71 -9.63 4.06 -14.18
N GLY A 72 -10.90 3.70 -14.03
CA GLY A 72 -12.06 4.56 -14.29
C GLY A 72 -12.94 4.60 -13.05
N SER A 73 -13.40 5.79 -12.67
CA SER A 73 -14.34 5.93 -11.57
C SER A 73 -15.11 7.25 -11.67
N ALA A 74 -16.04 7.46 -10.75
CA ALA A 74 -16.74 8.73 -10.57
C ALA A 74 -15.82 9.81 -9.94
N ASP A 75 -14.74 9.40 -9.27
CA ASP A 75 -13.78 10.27 -8.58
C ASP A 75 -12.31 9.86 -8.87
N PHE A 76 -11.39 10.83 -8.83
CA PHE A 76 -9.98 10.63 -9.14
C PHE A 76 -9.26 9.72 -8.13
N TYR A 77 -9.60 9.79 -6.85
CA TYR A 77 -8.98 8.94 -5.83
C TYR A 77 -9.30 7.47 -6.07
N CYS A 78 -10.58 7.17 -6.32
CA CYS A 78 -11.04 5.83 -6.64
C CYS A 78 -10.45 5.33 -7.97
N ALA A 79 -10.37 6.20 -8.99
CA ALA A 79 -9.77 5.85 -10.28
C ALA A 79 -8.26 5.55 -10.13
N LEU A 80 -7.54 6.32 -9.32
CA LEU A 80 -6.13 6.08 -8.99
C LEU A 80 -5.96 4.73 -8.30
N ASP A 81 -6.77 4.43 -7.27
CA ASP A 81 -6.66 3.16 -6.53
C ASP A 81 -6.91 1.95 -7.43
N GLN A 82 -7.88 2.03 -8.35
CA GLN A 82 -8.11 0.99 -9.34
C GLN A 82 -6.92 0.83 -10.31
N ALA A 83 -6.35 1.95 -10.78
CA ALA A 83 -5.19 1.92 -11.67
C ALA A 83 -3.96 1.33 -10.97
N VAL A 84 -3.72 1.71 -9.71
CA VAL A 84 -2.62 1.21 -8.86
C VAL A 84 -2.80 -0.27 -8.58
N ALA A 85 -4.00 -0.74 -8.22
CA ALA A 85 -4.25 -2.16 -7.98
C ALA A 85 -3.99 -3.02 -9.23
N ARG A 86 -4.43 -2.54 -10.42
CA ARG A 86 -4.15 -3.20 -11.70
C ARG A 86 -2.65 -3.21 -12.03
N LEU A 87 -1.95 -2.10 -11.74
CA LEU A 87 -0.52 -1.98 -11.96
C LEU A 87 0.28 -2.89 -11.02
N GLU A 88 -0.04 -2.89 -9.72
CA GLU A 88 0.58 -3.76 -8.71
C GLU A 88 0.46 -5.23 -9.12
N ALA A 89 -0.74 -5.67 -9.49
CA ALA A 89 -0.95 -7.04 -9.91
C ALA A 89 -0.14 -7.41 -11.17
N ARG A 90 0.09 -6.45 -12.08
CA ARG A 90 0.92 -6.65 -13.28
C ARG A 90 2.41 -6.70 -12.93
N LEU A 91 2.87 -5.81 -12.06
CA LEU A 91 4.25 -5.77 -11.59
C LEU A 91 4.62 -7.00 -10.77
N ARG A 92 3.75 -7.44 -9.84
CA ARG A 92 3.94 -8.66 -9.06
C ARG A 92 4.09 -9.89 -9.95
N ARG A 93 3.18 -10.09 -10.91
CA ARG A 93 3.27 -11.21 -11.88
C ARG A 93 4.55 -11.15 -12.72
N ALA A 94 4.98 -9.95 -13.12
CA ALA A 94 6.21 -9.77 -13.88
C ALA A 94 7.46 -10.06 -13.03
N HIS A 95 7.48 -9.61 -11.78
CA HIS A 95 8.54 -9.89 -10.82
C HIS A 95 8.65 -11.40 -10.54
N ASP A 96 7.52 -12.06 -10.25
CA ASP A 96 7.47 -13.50 -10.00
C ASP A 96 7.93 -14.31 -11.22
N ARG A 97 7.50 -13.92 -12.42
CA ARG A 97 7.96 -14.56 -13.68
C ARG A 97 9.47 -14.42 -13.90
N ARG A 98 10.09 -13.31 -13.50
CA ARG A 98 11.55 -13.12 -13.60
C ARG A 98 12.30 -13.97 -12.58
N ARG A 99 11.70 -14.22 -11.41
CA ARG A 99 12.27 -15.08 -10.37
C ARG A 99 12.23 -16.55 -10.76
N VAL A 100 11.20 -16.96 -11.50
CA VAL A 100 11.09 -18.34 -12.02
C VAL A 100 12.00 -18.50 -13.25
N SER A 101 13.15 -19.15 -13.06
CA SER A 101 13.97 -19.61 -14.17
C SER A 101 13.32 -20.82 -14.84
N HIS A 102 13.11 -20.78 -16.16
CA HIS A 102 12.69 -21.95 -16.96
C HIS A 102 13.86 -22.57 -17.76
N GLY A 103 15.10 -22.32 -17.33
CA GLY A 103 16.30 -22.87 -17.96
C GLY A 103 16.73 -24.23 -17.37
N ARG A 104 17.80 -24.81 -17.92
CA ARG A 104 18.41 -26.08 -17.47
C ARG A 104 18.92 -26.08 -16.01
N ARG A 105 18.96 -24.91 -15.37
CA ARG A 105 19.22 -24.70 -13.93
C ARG A 105 17.95 -24.16 -13.26
N VAL A 106 16.90 -24.97 -13.20
CA VAL A 106 15.77 -24.67 -12.31
C VAL A 106 16.12 -25.15 -10.90
N PRO A 107 15.80 -24.38 -9.84
CA PRO A 107 15.81 -24.93 -8.50
C PRO A 107 14.83 -26.10 -8.43
N ILE A 108 15.18 -27.14 -7.67
CA ILE A 108 14.31 -28.31 -7.45
C ILE A 108 12.97 -27.81 -6.92
N SER A 109 11.87 -28.23 -7.58
CA SER A 109 10.53 -27.88 -7.11
C SER A 109 10.26 -28.53 -5.76
N VAL A 110 9.45 -27.88 -4.92
CA VAL A 110 9.04 -28.42 -3.61
C VAL A 110 8.49 -29.83 -3.75
N ALA A 111 7.60 -30.06 -4.72
CA ALA A 111 7.04 -31.38 -5.03
C ALA A 111 8.11 -32.44 -5.37
N ARG A 112 9.17 -32.06 -6.08
CA ARG A 112 10.28 -32.98 -6.42
C ARG A 112 11.17 -33.24 -5.22
N ALA A 113 11.49 -32.23 -4.41
CA ALA A 113 12.25 -32.41 -3.17
C ALA A 113 11.52 -33.28 -2.14
N THR A 114 10.19 -33.13 -2.02
CA THR A 114 9.38 -33.91 -1.09
C THR A 114 9.03 -35.30 -1.63
N GLY A 115 8.97 -35.49 -2.95
CA GLY A 115 8.78 -36.80 -3.58
C GLY A 115 9.89 -37.78 -3.20
N GLU A 116 11.15 -37.34 -3.32
CA GLU A 116 12.33 -38.16 -2.94
C GLU A 116 12.37 -38.48 -1.42
N LEU A 117 11.77 -37.64 -0.57
CA LEU A 117 11.62 -37.90 0.87
C LEU A 117 10.50 -38.90 1.18
N SER A 118 9.37 -38.82 0.46
CA SER A 118 8.23 -39.73 0.63
C SER A 118 8.60 -41.16 0.23
N GLU A 119 9.39 -41.33 -0.83
CA GLU A 119 9.89 -42.62 -1.29
C GLU A 119 10.89 -43.25 -0.29
N ARG A 120 11.71 -42.43 0.37
CA ARG A 120 12.64 -42.90 1.42
C ARG A 120 11.93 -43.31 2.71
N ASN A 121 10.80 -42.69 3.05
CA ASN A 121 10.07 -42.96 4.29
C ASN A 121 9.00 -44.06 4.18
N GLY A 122 8.85 -44.72 3.03
CA GLY A 122 8.07 -45.97 2.91
C GLY A 122 6.60 -45.89 3.33
N HIS A 123 5.99 -44.71 3.37
CA HIS A 123 4.58 -44.58 3.75
C HIS A 123 3.71 -44.58 2.49
N ALA A 124 3.25 -45.77 2.09
CA ALA A 124 2.18 -45.90 1.11
C ALA A 124 0.89 -45.29 1.69
N PRO A 125 0.12 -44.48 0.93
CA PRO A 125 -1.22 -44.11 1.36
C PRO A 125 -2.05 -45.39 1.43
N THR A 126 -2.51 -45.76 2.63
CA THR A 126 -3.42 -46.88 2.88
C THR A 126 -4.71 -46.66 2.09
N GLY A 127 -4.74 -47.16 0.86
CA GLY A 127 -5.91 -47.22 0.00
C GLY A 127 -6.46 -48.64 -0.01
N LEU A 128 -7.60 -48.80 0.67
CA LEU A 128 -8.73 -49.68 0.34
C LEU A 128 -8.40 -51.14 -0.02
N LEU A 129 -8.63 -52.05 0.92
CA LEU A 129 -8.70 -53.49 0.68
C LEU A 129 -9.85 -53.82 -0.29
N GLU A 130 -9.48 -54.46 -1.41
CA GLU A 130 -10.36 -55.20 -2.30
C GLU A 130 -11.09 -56.33 -1.53
N ARG A 131 -12.40 -56.45 -1.76
CA ARG A 131 -13.15 -57.69 -1.58
C ARG A 131 -13.66 -58.10 -2.95
N GLU A 132 -13.17 -59.24 -3.42
CA GLU A 132 -13.52 -59.86 -4.69
C GLU A 132 -14.90 -60.55 -4.62
N ASP A 133 -15.55 -60.51 -5.79
CA ASP A 133 -16.47 -61.48 -6.40
C ASP A 133 -17.83 -61.83 -5.77
N ALA A 134 -18.89 -61.36 -6.42
CA ALA A 134 -20.01 -62.21 -6.84
C ALA A 134 -20.77 -61.59 -8.03
N THR A 135 -20.64 -62.25 -9.18
CA THR A 135 -21.44 -62.06 -10.41
C THR A 135 -22.93 -62.18 -10.15
N VAL A 136 -23.71 -61.15 -10.48
CA VAL A 136 -25.14 -61.29 -10.83
C VAL A 136 -25.42 -60.40 -12.04
N GLU A 137 -25.85 -61.05 -13.12
CA GLU A 137 -26.33 -60.43 -14.33
C GLU A 137 -27.60 -59.58 -14.12
N MET A 138 -27.79 -58.69 -15.10
CA MET A 138 -29.06 -58.27 -15.67
C MET A 138 -29.71 -56.96 -15.20
N ARG A 139 -29.76 -56.08 -16.22
CA ARG A 139 -30.76 -55.07 -16.57
C ARG A 139 -30.52 -53.68 -15.98
N SER A 140 -30.00 -52.82 -16.85
CA SER A 140 -30.25 -51.39 -16.85
C SER A 140 -31.76 -51.12 -16.89
N PRO A 141 -32.24 -50.21 -16.05
CA PRO A 141 -33.28 -49.31 -16.47
C PRO A 141 -32.76 -47.87 -16.38
N TRP A 142 -33.32 -47.02 -17.23
CA TRP A 142 -33.31 -45.56 -17.14
C TRP A 142 -31.96 -44.83 -17.32
N SER A 143 -31.70 -44.55 -18.60
CA SER A 143 -31.12 -43.28 -19.06
C SER A 143 -31.91 -42.10 -18.50
N THR A 144 -31.25 -41.02 -18.11
CA THR A 144 -31.83 -39.68 -18.23
C THR A 144 -30.73 -38.69 -18.56
N ASP A 145 -30.75 -38.24 -19.81
CA ASP A 145 -30.21 -36.98 -20.32
C ASP A 145 -30.32 -35.84 -19.30
N VAL A 146 -29.20 -35.16 -19.06
CA VAL A 146 -29.17 -33.87 -18.35
C VAL A 146 -29.01 -32.77 -19.41
N PRO A 147 -30.05 -31.99 -19.72
CA PRO A 147 -29.89 -30.87 -20.64
C PRO A 147 -29.44 -29.61 -19.91
N SER A 148 -28.60 -28.87 -20.63
CA SER A 148 -28.11 -27.53 -20.35
C SER A 148 -29.26 -26.52 -20.17
N ALA A 149 -29.28 -25.80 -19.05
CA ALA A 149 -30.20 -24.68 -18.83
C ALA A 149 -29.50 -23.34 -19.12
N ARG A 150 -29.93 -22.70 -20.22
CA ARG A 150 -29.91 -21.24 -20.40
C ARG A 150 -31.00 -20.61 -19.52
N PRO A 151 -30.80 -19.40 -18.97
CA PRO A 151 -31.91 -18.63 -18.42
C PRO A 151 -32.67 -17.90 -19.55
N PRO A 152 -34.02 -17.92 -19.56
CA PRO A 152 -34.81 -17.05 -20.41
C PRO A 152 -35.16 -15.72 -19.70
N ALA A 153 -35.20 -14.66 -20.50
CA ALA A 153 -36.02 -13.48 -20.29
C ALA A 153 -37.47 -13.79 -20.70
N ASP A 154 -38.46 -13.09 -20.15
CA ASP A 154 -39.53 -12.45 -20.92
C ASP A 154 -40.47 -11.61 -20.02
N ASP A 155 -41.12 -10.65 -20.70
CA ASP A 155 -41.80 -9.43 -20.26
C ASP A 155 -43.29 -9.54 -19.82
N ALA A 156 -43.76 -8.44 -19.20
CA ALA A 156 -45.13 -7.86 -19.16
C ALA A 156 -46.26 -8.65 -18.43
N ASP A 157 -47.30 -8.08 -17.80
CA ASP A 157 -48.00 -6.80 -17.97
C ASP A 157 -48.94 -6.49 -16.77
N THR A 158 -49.21 -5.19 -16.55
CA THR A 158 -50.41 -4.51 -15.99
C THR A 158 -51.10 -4.96 -14.68
N ALA A 159 -51.17 -4.02 -13.71
CA ALA A 159 -52.38 -3.76 -12.91
C ALA A 159 -52.46 -2.29 -12.44
N THR A 160 -53.57 -1.65 -12.81
CA THR A 160 -54.08 -0.33 -12.40
C THR A 160 -54.78 -0.40 -11.03
N ALA A 161 -54.64 0.64 -10.18
CA ALA A 161 -55.73 1.39 -9.52
C ALA A 161 -55.37 2.02 -8.16
N THR A 162 -55.43 3.37 -8.13
CA THR A 162 -56.27 4.22 -7.25
C THR A 162 -56.15 4.20 -5.72
N GLY A 163 -55.99 5.41 -5.14
CA GLY A 163 -56.35 5.79 -3.76
C GLY A 163 -55.27 6.67 -3.10
N THR A 164 -55.27 8.00 -3.18
CA THR A 164 -56.12 9.02 -2.51
C THR A 164 -55.87 9.15 -1.00
N GLY A 165 -55.53 10.38 -0.54
CA GLY A 165 -55.45 10.82 0.87
C GLY A 165 -54.15 11.60 1.14
N VAL A 166 -53.98 12.91 0.87
CA VAL A 166 -54.62 14.12 1.44
C VAL A 166 -54.16 14.40 2.90
N GLU A 167 -53.71 15.65 3.12
CA GLU A 167 -53.72 16.47 4.36
C GLU A 167 -52.45 16.53 5.23
N THR A 168 -51.69 17.63 5.16
CA THR A 168 -51.72 18.88 5.99
C THR A 168 -51.23 18.71 7.42
N GLY A 169 -50.32 19.61 7.84
CA GLY A 169 -49.93 19.71 9.24
C GLY A 169 -48.74 20.63 9.53
N THR A 170 -48.91 21.93 9.30
CA THR A 170 -48.10 23.00 9.90
C THR A 170 -48.30 23.05 11.42
N ALA A 171 -47.22 23.13 12.20
CA ALA A 171 -47.17 23.69 13.56
C ALA A 171 -45.69 23.91 13.92
N THR A 172 -45.12 25.11 13.83
CA THR A 172 -45.10 26.18 14.86
C THR A 172 -45.26 25.67 16.29
N GLY A 173 -44.16 25.73 17.06
CA GLY A 173 -44.13 25.49 18.50
C GLY A 173 -42.99 26.29 19.13
N THR A 174 -43.35 27.46 19.66
CA THR A 174 -42.53 28.34 20.50
C THR A 174 -42.65 27.90 21.96
N THR A 175 -41.53 27.81 22.68
CA THR A 175 -41.46 27.92 24.16
C THR A 175 -39.99 28.18 24.53
N THR A 176 -39.62 29.41 24.88
CA THR A 176 -39.61 30.00 26.23
C THR A 176 -38.64 29.33 27.20
N GLY A 177 -37.47 29.96 27.34
CA GLY A 177 -36.80 30.37 28.58
C GLY A 177 -36.52 29.35 29.68
N THR A 178 -35.26 29.32 30.15
CA THR A 178 -34.92 29.67 31.55
C THR A 178 -33.40 29.85 31.68
N THR A 179 -33.05 31.04 32.16
CA THR A 179 -31.78 31.51 32.73
C THR A 179 -31.23 30.60 33.83
N THR A 180 -29.90 30.42 33.91
CA THR A 180 -29.15 30.62 35.16
C THR A 180 -27.71 30.98 34.83
N ASP A 181 -27.39 32.17 35.31
CA ASP A 181 -26.10 32.85 35.39
C ASP A 181 -25.29 32.25 36.56
N THR A 182 -23.97 32.13 36.44
CA THR A 182 -22.99 32.30 37.55
C THR A 182 -21.60 32.37 36.95
N ALA A 183 -21.10 33.60 36.81
CA ALA A 183 -19.68 33.91 36.80
C ALA A 183 -19.09 33.74 38.20
N THR A 184 -17.82 33.32 38.31
CA THR A 184 -16.88 33.81 39.33
C THR A 184 -15.45 33.57 38.85
N ASP A 185 -14.74 34.69 38.69
CA ASP A 185 -13.30 34.89 38.60
C ASP A 185 -12.49 34.07 39.61
N THR A 186 -11.25 33.73 39.27
CA THR A 186 -10.06 34.12 40.03
C THR A 186 -8.80 33.70 39.27
N ALA A 187 -8.06 34.71 38.81
CA ALA A 187 -6.66 34.60 38.41
C ALA A 187 -5.76 34.40 39.64
N THR A 188 -4.63 33.70 39.48
CA THR A 188 -3.38 34.01 40.21
C THR A 188 -2.19 33.44 39.43
N ASP A 189 -1.31 34.38 39.07
CA ASP A 189 0.09 34.26 38.67
C ASP A 189 0.92 33.22 39.44
N THR A 190 1.94 32.64 38.79
CA THR A 190 3.34 32.75 39.25
C THR A 190 4.28 32.24 38.16
N ALA A 191 5.09 33.16 37.64
CA ALA A 191 6.29 32.93 36.84
C ALA A 191 7.54 32.72 37.72
N THR A 192 8.52 31.98 37.21
CA THR A 192 9.98 32.05 37.49
C THR A 192 10.63 31.10 36.47
N ASP A 193 11.18 31.52 35.33
CA ASP A 193 12.34 32.38 35.06
C ASP A 193 13.69 31.76 35.48
N THR A 194 14.50 31.36 34.50
CA THR A 194 15.97 31.45 34.49
C THR A 194 16.47 31.22 33.07
N ALA A 195 16.92 32.30 32.45
CA ALA A 195 17.62 32.37 31.17
C ALA A 195 19.16 32.25 31.34
N THR A 196 19.85 31.90 30.24
CA THR A 196 21.20 32.35 29.83
C THR A 196 21.38 31.81 28.39
N ASP A 197 21.18 32.55 27.30
CA ASP A 197 21.75 33.80 26.76
C ASP A 197 23.02 33.61 25.89
N THR A 198 23.10 34.44 24.84
CA THR A 198 24.14 34.66 23.80
C THR A 198 23.82 34.02 22.44
N ALA A 199 23.09 34.70 21.53
CA ALA A 199 23.51 35.77 20.59
C ALA A 199 24.45 35.25 19.47
N THR A 200 24.43 35.63 18.20
CA THR A 200 23.67 36.54 17.31
C THR A 200 24.27 36.23 15.92
N ASP A 201 23.49 36.12 14.85
CA ASP A 201 23.65 37.01 13.67
C ASP A 201 22.57 36.76 12.62
N THR A 202 22.06 37.87 12.08
CA THR A 202 21.07 37.99 11.02
C THR A 202 21.80 38.30 9.72
N ALA A 203 21.42 37.67 8.60
CA ALA A 203 21.29 38.36 7.30
C ALA A 203 20.94 37.41 6.12
N THR A 204 19.87 37.82 5.42
CA THR A 204 19.76 37.93 3.96
C THR A 204 19.22 36.74 3.14
N ASP A 205 18.02 36.99 2.60
CA ASP A 205 17.44 36.41 1.39
C ASP A 205 18.43 36.36 0.22
N THR A 206 18.45 35.21 -0.45
CA THR A 206 18.54 35.18 -1.92
C THR A 206 17.70 34.01 -2.42
N ASP A 207 16.60 34.36 -3.10
CA ASP A 207 16.03 33.54 -4.16
C ASP A 207 17.15 33.17 -5.15
N THR A 208 17.40 31.89 -5.37
CA THR A 208 18.10 31.39 -6.55
C THR A 208 17.65 29.95 -6.84
N ASP A 209 16.72 29.87 -7.79
CA ASP A 209 16.70 28.95 -8.93
C ASP A 209 17.13 27.48 -8.72
N ALA A 210 16.14 26.60 -8.87
CA ALA A 210 16.17 25.43 -9.75
C ALA A 210 17.54 24.79 -10.02
N ASP A 211 18.07 24.01 -9.08
CA ASP A 211 19.16 23.08 -9.36
C ASP A 211 18.79 21.66 -8.92
N GLY A 212 18.54 20.82 -9.93
CA GLY A 212 18.12 19.43 -9.76
C GLY A 212 19.11 18.62 -8.93
N HIS A 213 18.57 17.73 -8.09
CA HIS A 213 19.31 16.73 -7.32
C HIS A 213 20.38 16.06 -8.18
N ARG A 214 21.63 16.52 -8.08
CA ARG A 214 22.76 15.94 -8.81
C ARG A 214 23.28 14.76 -7.99
N PRO A 215 23.49 13.58 -8.60
CA PRO A 215 24.02 12.43 -7.87
C PRO A 215 25.41 12.78 -7.30
N GLY A 216 25.59 12.61 -5.99
CA GLY A 216 26.85 12.85 -5.29
C GLY A 216 26.88 14.04 -4.33
N GLN A 217 25.81 14.85 -4.24
CA GLN A 217 25.73 15.93 -3.25
C GLN A 217 25.44 15.35 -1.85
N ILE A 218 26.30 15.64 -0.88
CA ILE A 218 26.05 15.31 0.54
C ILE A 218 24.97 16.26 1.05
N VAL A 219 23.72 15.80 1.08
CA VAL A 219 22.54 16.61 1.44
C VAL A 219 22.52 16.97 2.92
N ARG A 220 23.14 16.15 3.77
CA ARG A 220 23.18 16.37 5.22
C ARG A 220 24.43 15.74 5.83
N ARG A 221 25.15 16.51 6.63
CA ARG A 221 26.26 16.04 7.47
C ARG A 221 25.80 16.07 8.92
N LYS A 222 25.92 14.94 9.62
CA LYS A 222 25.61 14.83 11.05
C LYS A 222 26.85 14.28 11.75
N GLU A 223 27.45 15.10 12.60
CA GLU A 223 28.62 14.74 13.37
C GLU A 223 28.18 14.37 14.79
N HIS A 224 28.60 13.19 15.25
CA HIS A 224 28.20 12.64 16.52
C HIS A 224 29.42 12.33 17.37
N HIS A 225 29.59 13.07 18.46
CA HIS A 225 30.54 12.71 19.50
C HIS A 225 30.02 11.48 20.23
N ALA A 226 30.74 10.37 20.13
CA ALA A 226 30.33 9.10 20.73
C ALA A 226 31.04 8.91 22.08
N VAL A 227 30.25 8.82 23.15
CA VAL A 227 30.71 8.26 24.42
C VAL A 227 30.82 6.74 24.25
N PRO A 228 31.91 6.08 24.71
CA PRO A 228 32.01 4.63 24.65
C PRO A 228 30.85 3.99 25.41
N MET A 229 30.10 3.13 24.74
CA MET A 229 28.94 2.44 25.32
C MET A 229 28.90 0.99 24.85
N THR A 230 28.16 0.14 25.56
CA THR A 230 28.03 -1.28 25.19
C THR A 230 27.03 -1.46 24.04
N VAL A 231 27.03 -2.65 23.43
CA VAL A 231 26.09 -2.99 22.35
C VAL A 231 24.64 -2.94 22.85
N ASP A 232 24.37 -3.43 24.06
CA ASP A 232 23.05 -3.44 24.67
C ASP A 232 22.55 -2.03 25.03
N ASP A 233 23.47 -1.15 25.49
CA ASP A 233 23.16 0.26 25.73
C ASP A 233 22.83 0.97 24.41
N ALA A 234 23.59 0.69 23.35
CA ALA A 234 23.34 1.22 22.02
C ALA A 234 21.99 0.75 21.44
N LEU A 235 21.59 -0.51 21.69
CA LEU A 235 20.25 -1.02 21.34
C LEU A 235 19.15 -0.27 22.08
N SER A 236 19.32 -0.07 23.37
CA SER A 236 18.35 0.67 24.21
C SER A 236 18.17 2.11 23.71
N GLN A 237 19.27 2.78 23.34
CA GLN A 237 19.21 4.13 22.76
C GLN A 237 18.60 4.15 21.36
N MET A 238 18.89 3.13 20.54
CA MET A 238 18.27 2.98 19.21
C MET A 238 16.75 2.83 19.31
N GLU A 239 16.27 2.02 20.26
CA GLU A 239 14.84 1.84 20.53
C GLU A 239 14.19 3.10 21.10
N LEU A 240 14.86 3.77 22.05
CA LEU A 240 14.38 4.99 22.67
C LEU A 240 14.21 6.14 21.66
N VAL A 241 15.17 6.30 20.77
CA VAL A 241 15.11 7.34 19.72
C VAL A 241 14.22 6.90 18.55
N GLY A 242 13.94 5.60 18.43
CA GLY A 242 13.09 5.04 17.38
C GLY A 242 13.74 5.09 15.99
N HIS A 243 15.07 5.02 15.90
CA HIS A 243 15.81 5.01 14.63
C HIS A 243 16.13 3.59 14.16
N ASP A 244 16.31 3.43 12.85
CA ASP A 244 16.62 2.12 12.25
C ASP A 244 18.07 1.67 12.46
N PHE A 245 18.98 2.60 12.76
CA PHE A 245 20.38 2.34 13.05
C PHE A 245 20.94 3.33 14.07
N PHE A 246 21.95 2.90 14.82
CA PHE A 246 22.63 3.70 15.83
C PHE A 246 24.15 3.50 15.75
N LEU A 247 24.90 4.58 15.60
CA LEU A 247 26.37 4.59 15.55
C LEU A 247 26.93 4.88 16.95
N PHE A 248 27.84 4.04 17.42
CA PHE A 248 28.46 4.17 18.74
C PHE A 248 29.93 3.72 18.71
N SER A 249 30.67 4.07 19.75
CA SER A 249 31.99 3.47 20.00
C SER A 249 31.80 2.34 21.01
N ASP A 250 32.16 1.13 20.63
CA ASP A 250 32.03 -0.03 21.50
C ASP A 250 33.02 0.09 22.68
N ALA A 251 32.50 0.06 23.91
CA ALA A 251 33.31 0.14 25.11
C ALA A 251 34.30 -1.04 25.27
N ALA A 252 33.97 -2.22 24.74
CA ALA A 252 34.82 -3.40 24.86
C ALA A 252 36.02 -3.38 23.90
N THR A 253 35.80 -2.93 22.66
CA THR A 253 36.82 -2.96 21.60
C THR A 253 37.39 -1.58 21.25
N GLY A 254 36.77 -0.50 21.70
CA GLY A 254 37.08 0.89 21.32
C GLY A 254 36.72 1.21 19.87
N ARG A 255 36.06 0.30 19.14
CA ARG A 255 35.84 0.43 17.70
C ARG A 255 34.53 1.11 17.39
N PRO A 256 34.48 1.97 16.37
CA PRO A 256 33.23 2.52 15.88
C PRO A 256 32.40 1.38 15.28
N SER A 257 31.21 1.22 15.82
CA SER A 257 30.27 0.14 15.51
C SER A 257 28.87 0.72 15.30
N VAL A 258 28.08 0.03 14.48
CA VAL A 258 26.69 0.41 14.16
C VAL A 258 25.78 -0.76 14.50
N VAL A 259 24.75 -0.50 15.31
CA VAL A 259 23.62 -1.42 15.47
C VAL A 259 22.51 -1.03 14.50
N TYR A 260 21.81 -1.99 13.93
CA TYR A 260 20.65 -1.73 13.06
C TYR A 260 19.58 -2.81 13.18
N ARG A 261 18.34 -2.44 12.85
CA ARG A 261 17.19 -3.34 12.86
C ARG A 261 17.11 -4.18 11.59
N ARG A 262 16.85 -5.48 11.74
CA ARG A 262 16.66 -6.46 10.66
C ARG A 262 15.20 -6.93 10.64
N HIS A 263 14.76 -7.45 9.50
CA HIS A 263 13.39 -7.93 9.36
C HIS A 263 13.12 -9.09 10.32
N GLY A 264 11.98 -9.06 11.02
CA GLY A 264 11.57 -10.11 11.95
C GLY A 264 11.91 -9.87 13.42
N TYR A 265 12.18 -8.62 13.83
CA TYR A 265 12.61 -8.23 15.19
C TYR A 265 14.04 -8.66 15.56
N ASP A 266 14.84 -9.03 14.56
CA ASP A 266 16.25 -9.32 14.75
C ASP A 266 17.09 -8.03 14.73
N TYR A 267 18.21 -8.02 15.45
CA TYR A 267 19.19 -6.93 15.44
C TYR A 267 20.51 -7.38 14.81
N GLY A 268 21.18 -6.48 14.10
CA GLY A 268 22.49 -6.70 13.51
C GLY A 268 23.51 -5.67 13.98
N VAL A 269 24.79 -6.06 14.04
CA VAL A 269 25.91 -5.18 14.40
C VAL A 269 26.94 -5.21 13.28
N ILE A 270 27.41 -4.03 12.85
CA ILE A 270 28.52 -3.85 11.91
C ILE A 270 29.62 -3.09 12.62
N ALA A 271 30.81 -3.68 12.73
CA ALA A 271 31.99 -3.05 13.32
C ALA A 271 33.02 -2.70 12.24
N LEU A 272 33.67 -1.55 12.38
CA LEU A 272 34.85 -1.20 11.59
C LEU A 272 36.08 -1.87 12.19
N VAL A 273 36.91 -2.46 11.33
CA VAL A 273 38.17 -3.16 11.68
C VAL A 273 39.36 -2.31 11.30
#